data_AF-A0A0R2V6M2-F1
#
_entry.id   AF-A0A0R2V6M2-F1
#
_cell.length_a   1.000
_cell.length_b   1.000
_cell.length_c   1.000
_cell.angle_alpha   90.00
_cell.angle_beta   90.00
_cell.angle_gamma   90.00
#
_symmetry.space_group_name_H-M   'P 1'
#
loop_
_entity.id
_entity.type
_entity.pdbx_description
1 polymer ?
#
loop_
_entity_poly.entity_id
_entity_poly.type
_entity_poly.pdbx_seq_one_letter_code
_entity_poly.pdbx_strand_id
1 'polypeptide(L)'
;MIRIFRTARQRLLRENRFTRYALYAVGEILLVMIGILLALKVNDWRDYRNLRQKERKTLELLIRDLREDRNKLEVFDRKLREQEQAVIMFMNCIENECNPDSVLTYAAQAIRGWNYRPTYPTYEGLKLSGALDIISSPDIRDQIIEYHDETIPYLEDLRAAYQLQGHKLRDALEPYIGHVYTDDDWKITGDFSTPTFQSDRQAIHVLSNLGNRCDWMVQRIDQLFYPENQEVTDSLTLYLQELH
;
A
#
# COMPACT_ATOMS: atom_id res chain seq x y z
N MET A 1 36.55 -36.00 -44.35
CA MET A 1 35.41 -35.75 -45.27
C MET A 1 35.65 -34.57 -46.23
N ILE A 2 36.72 -34.59 -47.04
CA ILE A 2 37.04 -33.46 -47.95
C ILE A 2 37.29 -33.90 -49.41
N ARG A 3 37.64 -35.17 -49.67
CA ARG A 3 37.90 -35.63 -51.05
C ARG A 3 36.63 -35.70 -51.90
N ILE A 4 35.54 -36.26 -51.38
CA ILE A 4 34.29 -36.46 -52.16
C ILE A 4 33.69 -35.12 -52.61
N PHE A 5 33.60 -34.15 -51.69
CA PHE A 5 33.12 -32.79 -52.00
C PHE A 5 34.06 -32.03 -52.95
N ARG A 6 35.37 -32.27 -52.86
CA ARG A 6 36.37 -31.64 -53.73
C ARG A 6 36.33 -32.18 -55.16
N THR A 7 36.15 -33.49 -55.33
CA THR A 7 36.01 -34.11 -56.66
C THR A 7 34.65 -33.79 -57.31
N ALA A 8 33.58 -33.69 -56.52
CA ALA A 8 32.28 -33.22 -56.99
C ALA A 8 32.32 -31.75 -57.45
N ARG A 9 33.01 -30.87 -56.72
CA ARG A 9 33.26 -29.47 -57.15
C ARG A 9 34.01 -29.39 -58.48
N GLN A 10 35.08 -30.17 -58.64
CA GLN A 10 35.90 -30.16 -59.86
C GLN A 10 35.15 -30.69 -61.09
N ARG A 11 34.27 -31.68 -60.94
CA ARG A 11 33.43 -32.18 -62.04
C ARG A 11 32.29 -31.21 -62.42
N LEU A 12 31.66 -30.55 -61.44
CA LEU A 12 30.52 -29.65 -61.67
C LEU A 12 30.93 -28.25 -62.16
N LEU A 13 32.12 -27.76 -61.79
CA LEU A 13 32.73 -26.56 -62.38
C LEU A 13 33.04 -26.75 -63.88
N ARG A 14 33.25 -28.00 -64.31
CA ARG A 14 33.48 -28.37 -65.71
C ARG A 14 32.19 -28.45 -66.55
N GLU A 15 31.02 -28.50 -65.92
CA GLU A 15 29.71 -28.66 -66.58
C GLU A 15 28.87 -27.36 -66.65
N ASN A 16 29.45 -26.18 -66.36
CA ASN A 16 28.74 -24.90 -66.39
C ASN A 16 27.48 -24.83 -65.47
N ARG A 17 27.39 -25.70 -64.45
CA ARG A 17 26.25 -25.76 -63.51
C ARG A 17 26.45 -24.90 -62.25
N PHE A 18 27.27 -23.85 -62.33
CA PHE A 18 27.58 -22.95 -61.20
C PHE A 18 26.32 -22.41 -60.53
N THR A 19 25.29 -22.09 -61.33
CA THR A 19 23.98 -21.61 -60.87
C THR A 19 23.29 -22.60 -59.93
N ARG A 20 23.38 -23.91 -60.20
CA ARG A 20 22.78 -24.93 -59.31
C ARG A 20 23.50 -24.98 -57.97
N TYR A 21 24.83 -24.93 -57.97
CA TYR A 21 25.63 -24.97 -56.75
C TYR A 21 25.43 -23.71 -55.89
N ALA A 22 25.33 -22.54 -56.53
CA ALA A 22 24.99 -21.28 -55.86
C ALA A 22 23.60 -21.35 -55.21
N LEU A 23 22.59 -21.89 -55.91
CA LEU A 23 21.24 -22.07 -55.36
C LEU A 23 21.21 -22.99 -54.13
N TYR A 24 21.95 -24.11 -54.17
CA TYR A 24 22.03 -25.02 -53.01
C TYR A 24 22.74 -24.39 -51.81
N ALA A 25 23.86 -23.68 -52.03
CA ALA A 25 24.58 -23.00 -50.96
C ALA A 25 23.77 -21.86 -50.33
N VAL A 26 23.00 -21.11 -51.14
CA VAL A 26 22.06 -20.09 -50.65
C VAL A 26 20.94 -20.74 -49.84
N GLY A 27 20.40 -21.87 -50.30
CA GLY A 27 19.40 -22.63 -49.55
C GLY A 27 19.91 -23.10 -48.17
N GLU A 28 21.15 -23.58 -48.10
CA GLU A 28 21.79 -24.01 -46.84
C GLU A 28 21.99 -22.85 -45.87
N ILE A 29 22.46 -21.70 -46.36
CA ILE A 29 22.61 -20.49 -45.53
C ILE A 29 21.25 -20.01 -45.01
N LEU A 30 20.22 -19.96 -45.86
CA LEU A 30 18.87 -19.57 -45.45
C LEU A 30 18.31 -20.53 -44.40
N LEU A 31 18.55 -21.84 -44.53
CA LEU A 31 18.08 -22.84 -43.58
C LEU A 31 18.78 -22.69 -42.21
N VAL A 32 20.09 -22.44 -42.20
CA VAL A 32 20.82 -22.11 -40.97
C VAL A 32 20.33 -20.81 -40.34
N MET A 33 20.11 -19.76 -41.14
CA MET A 33 19.56 -18.49 -40.66
C MET A 33 18.17 -18.64 -40.03
N ILE A 34 17.28 -19.41 -40.67
CA ILE A 34 15.95 -19.73 -40.10
C ILE A 34 16.12 -20.49 -38.77
N GLY A 35 17.05 -21.43 -38.69
CA GLY A 35 17.36 -22.15 -37.45
C GLY A 35 17.79 -21.23 -36.31
N ILE A 36 18.69 -20.27 -36.59
CA ILE A 36 19.16 -19.29 -35.59
C ILE A 36 18.02 -18.36 -35.18
N LEU A 37 17.22 -17.86 -36.12
CA LEU A 37 16.07 -16.99 -35.82
C LEU A 37 15.03 -17.70 -34.96
N LEU A 38 14.72 -18.97 -35.25
CA LEU A 38 13.81 -19.77 -34.43
C LEU A 38 14.37 -19.98 -33.02
N ALA A 39 15.67 -20.28 -32.89
CA ALA A 39 16.31 -20.43 -31.59
C ALA A 39 16.23 -19.15 -30.74
N LEU A 40 16.50 -17.99 -31.35
CA LEU A 40 16.35 -16.68 -30.69
C LEU A 40 14.91 -16.43 -30.27
N LYS A 41 13.93 -16.66 -31.17
CA LYS A 41 12.51 -16.46 -30.87
C LYS A 41 12.01 -17.35 -29.74
N VAL A 42 12.47 -18.60 -29.65
CA VAL A 42 12.11 -19.50 -28.55
C VAL A 42 12.71 -19.01 -27.22
N ASN A 43 13.94 -18.49 -27.22
CA ASN A 43 14.54 -17.94 -26.02
C ASN A 43 13.77 -16.69 -25.54
N ASP A 44 13.50 -15.74 -26.43
CA ASP A 44 12.73 -14.53 -26.11
C ASP A 44 11.33 -14.87 -25.56
N TRP A 45 10.67 -15.88 -26.12
CA TRP A 45 9.36 -16.33 -25.63
C TRP A 45 9.41 -16.95 -24.24
N ARG A 46 10.45 -17.74 -23.93
CA ARG A 46 10.66 -18.29 -22.58
C ARG A 46 10.89 -17.16 -21.58
N ASP A 47 11.71 -16.19 -21.93
CA ASP A 47 12.05 -15.06 -21.06
C ASP A 47 10.83 -14.16 -20.83
N TYR A 48 10.03 -13.89 -21.88
CA TYR A 48 8.76 -13.20 -21.77
C TYR A 48 7.76 -13.92 -20.83
N ARG A 49 7.62 -15.25 -20.95
CA ARG A 49 6.74 -16.02 -20.05
C ARG A 49 7.21 -15.96 -18.60
N ASN A 50 8.53 -16.02 -18.36
CA ASN A 50 9.08 -15.90 -17.02
C ASN A 50 8.83 -14.51 -16.42
N LEU A 51 8.94 -13.45 -17.22
CA LEU A 51 8.62 -12.08 -16.81
C LEU A 51 7.14 -11.94 -16.45
N ARG A 52 6.23 -12.43 -17.31
CA ARG A 52 4.78 -12.41 -17.03
C ARG A 52 4.40 -13.19 -15.77
N GLN A 53 5.05 -14.33 -15.51
CA GLN A 53 4.83 -15.07 -14.27
C GLN A 53 5.27 -14.28 -13.02
N LYS A 54 6.38 -13.55 -13.10
CA LYS A 54 6.86 -12.70 -12.00
C LYS A 54 5.95 -11.49 -11.79
N GLU A 55 5.54 -10.83 -12.87
CA GLU A 55 4.58 -9.72 -12.83
C GLU A 55 3.28 -10.15 -12.16
N ARG A 56 2.70 -11.28 -12.59
CA ARG A 56 1.49 -11.85 -12.00
C ARG A 56 1.62 -12.05 -10.49
N LYS A 57 2.69 -12.72 -10.04
CA LYS A 57 2.95 -12.95 -8.61
C LYS A 57 3.12 -11.64 -7.84
N THR A 58 3.75 -10.65 -8.47
CA THR A 58 3.97 -9.34 -7.87
C THR A 58 2.65 -8.60 -7.68
N LEU A 59 1.78 -8.61 -8.69
CA LEU A 59 0.43 -8.04 -8.61
C LEU A 59 -0.42 -8.74 -7.54
N GLU A 60 -0.36 -10.07 -7.44
CA GLU A 60 -1.06 -10.83 -6.38
C GLU A 60 -0.60 -10.40 -4.97
N LEU A 61 0.71 -10.15 -4.79
CA LEU A 61 1.26 -9.66 -3.53
C LEU A 61 0.85 -8.21 -3.24
N LEU A 62 0.88 -7.32 -4.24
CA LEU A 62 0.44 -5.93 -4.10
C LEU A 62 -1.04 -5.83 -3.73
N ILE A 63 -1.91 -6.59 -4.40
CA ILE A 63 -3.34 -6.66 -4.08
C ILE A 63 -3.56 -7.14 -2.63
N ARG A 64 -2.79 -8.14 -2.20
CA ARG A 64 -2.86 -8.62 -0.82
C ARG A 64 -2.44 -7.55 0.17
N ASP A 65 -1.33 -6.85 -0.10
CA ASP A 65 -0.83 -5.78 0.76
C ASP A 65 -1.84 -4.62 0.86
N LEU A 66 -2.46 -4.21 -0.27
CA LEU A 66 -3.52 -3.19 -0.30
C LEU A 66 -4.74 -3.56 0.56
N ARG A 67 -5.17 -4.83 0.50
CA ARG A 67 -6.28 -5.34 1.32
C ARG A 67 -5.94 -5.38 2.80
N GLU A 68 -4.71 -5.77 3.13
CA GLU A 68 -4.25 -5.80 4.52
C GLU A 68 -4.14 -4.38 5.10
N ASP A 69 -3.65 -3.43 4.30
CA ASP A 69 -3.60 -2.01 4.67
C ASP A 69 -5.00 -1.47 4.96
N ARG A 70 -5.96 -1.76 4.08
CA ARG A 70 -7.38 -1.43 4.30
C ARG A 70 -7.93 -2.02 5.59
N ASN A 71 -7.69 -3.30 5.87
CA ASN A 71 -8.17 -3.93 7.11
C ASN A 71 -7.62 -3.20 8.35
N LYS A 72 -6.34 -2.81 8.33
CA LYS A 72 -5.74 -2.03 9.42
C LYS A 72 -6.37 -0.65 9.53
N LEU A 73 -6.69 -0.01 8.41
CA LEU A 73 -7.34 1.29 8.37
C LEU A 73 -8.77 1.21 8.93
N GLU A 74 -9.51 0.15 8.63
CA GLU A 74 -10.85 -0.11 9.19
C GLU A 74 -10.82 -0.31 10.71
N VAL A 75 -9.80 -0.99 11.23
CA VAL A 75 -9.59 -1.08 12.68
C VAL A 75 -9.33 0.31 13.27
N PHE A 76 -8.48 1.11 12.64
CA PHE A 76 -8.16 2.46 13.10
C PHE A 76 -9.37 3.39 13.05
N ASP A 77 -10.14 3.40 11.97
CA ASP A 77 -11.37 4.17 11.81
C ASP A 77 -12.39 3.85 12.91
N ARG A 78 -12.63 2.55 13.17
CA ARG A 78 -13.49 2.14 14.28
C ARG A 78 -13.02 2.72 15.62
N LYS A 79 -11.71 2.74 15.87
CA LYS A 79 -11.13 3.29 17.09
C LYS A 79 -11.21 4.80 17.19
N LEU A 80 -11.11 5.52 16.06
CA LEU A 80 -11.36 6.95 16.00
C LEU A 80 -12.81 7.28 16.35
N ARG A 81 -13.77 6.54 15.79
CA ARG A 81 -15.21 6.73 16.08
C ARG A 81 -15.55 6.42 17.53
N GLU A 82 -14.97 5.37 18.11
CA GLU A 82 -15.10 5.07 19.55
C GLU A 82 -14.59 6.24 20.41
N GLN A 83 -13.45 6.83 20.04
CA GLN A 83 -12.88 7.97 20.78
C GLN A 83 -13.69 9.26 20.59
N GLU A 84 -14.17 9.54 19.38
CA GLU A 84 -15.06 10.67 19.08
C GLU A 84 -16.32 10.61 19.96
N GLN A 85 -16.96 9.45 20.03
CA GLN A 85 -18.11 9.23 20.91
C GLN A 85 -17.74 9.45 22.38
N ALA A 86 -16.57 8.99 22.83
CA ALA A 86 -16.11 9.24 24.19
C ALA A 86 -15.90 10.73 24.49
N VAL A 87 -15.36 11.51 23.54
CA VAL A 87 -15.22 12.97 23.67
C VAL A 87 -16.60 13.64 23.81
N ILE A 88 -17.57 13.25 22.98
CA ILE A 88 -18.95 13.77 23.04
C ILE A 88 -19.60 13.44 24.39
N MET A 89 -19.48 12.19 24.85
CA MET A 89 -20.04 11.77 26.13
C MET A 89 -19.35 12.47 27.31
N PHE A 90 -18.04 12.68 27.23
CA PHE A 90 -17.29 13.40 28.26
C PHE A 90 -17.75 14.86 28.35
N MET A 91 -17.87 15.56 27.21
CA MET A 91 -18.39 16.93 27.16
C MET A 91 -19.81 17.03 27.74
N ASN A 92 -20.71 16.12 27.35
CA ASN A 92 -22.08 16.09 27.86
C ASN A 92 -22.12 15.85 29.38
N CYS A 93 -21.28 14.94 29.88
CA CYS A 93 -21.11 14.68 31.31
C CYS A 93 -20.64 15.91 32.10
N ILE A 94 -19.74 16.70 31.49
CA ILE A 94 -19.28 17.95 32.09
C ILE A 94 -20.41 18.97 32.15
N GLU A 95 -21.25 19.08 31.13
CA GLU A 95 -22.33 20.08 31.07
C GLU A 95 -23.54 19.74 31.94
N ASN A 96 -23.94 18.47 32.00
CA ASN A 96 -25.23 18.05 32.59
C ASN A 96 -25.12 17.30 33.91
N GLU A 97 -23.91 17.24 34.50
CA GLU A 97 -23.55 16.39 35.64
C GLU A 97 -23.74 14.89 35.36
N CYS A 98 -22.73 14.08 35.64
CA CYS A 98 -22.88 12.63 35.56
C CYS A 98 -22.10 11.94 36.69
N ASN A 99 -22.36 10.65 36.89
CA ASN A 99 -21.68 9.87 37.92
C ASN A 99 -20.15 9.90 37.67
N PRO A 100 -19.32 10.20 38.68
CA PRO A 100 -17.85 10.18 38.59
C PRO A 100 -17.28 8.97 37.82
N ASP A 101 -17.80 7.76 38.04
CA ASP A 101 -17.32 6.56 37.35
C ASP A 101 -17.50 6.65 35.82
N SER A 102 -18.61 7.24 35.37
CA SER A 102 -18.91 7.45 33.96
C SER A 102 -18.01 8.54 33.36
N VAL A 103 -17.81 9.65 34.06
CA VAL A 103 -16.92 10.74 33.61
C VAL A 103 -15.50 10.22 33.40
N LEU A 104 -14.98 9.47 34.37
CA LEU A 104 -13.65 8.88 34.31
C LEU A 104 -13.54 7.90 33.15
N THR A 105 -14.54 7.06 32.94
CA THR A 105 -14.56 6.12 31.82
C THR A 105 -14.48 6.84 30.46
N TYR A 106 -15.27 7.91 30.28
CA TYR A 106 -15.24 8.68 29.04
C TYR A 106 -13.92 9.45 28.86
N ALA A 107 -13.36 10.02 29.93
CA ALA A 107 -12.06 10.67 29.90
C ALA A 107 -10.93 9.70 29.50
N ALA A 108 -10.91 8.48 30.07
CA ALA A 108 -9.98 7.43 29.69
C ALA A 108 -10.10 7.08 28.20
N GLN A 109 -11.33 6.87 27.72
CA GLN A 109 -11.54 6.52 26.31
C GLN A 109 -11.15 7.68 25.37
N ALA A 110 -11.39 8.93 25.77
CA ALA A 110 -11.05 10.12 24.99
C ALA A 110 -9.54 10.32 24.80
N ILE A 111 -8.70 9.93 25.76
CA ILE A 111 -7.22 10.04 25.65
C ILE A 111 -6.54 8.78 25.10
N ARG A 112 -7.34 7.77 24.72
CA ARG A 112 -6.83 6.52 24.17
C ARG A 112 -6.32 6.73 22.75
N GLY A 113 -5.00 6.86 22.65
CA GLY A 113 -4.31 6.88 21.37
C GLY A 113 -4.29 5.49 20.73
N TRP A 114 -4.62 5.43 19.45
CA TRP A 114 -4.48 4.24 18.63
C TRP A 114 -3.50 4.49 17.51
N ASN A 115 -2.67 3.50 17.22
CA ASN A 115 -1.63 3.61 16.22
C ASN A 115 -2.01 2.81 14.98
N TYR A 116 -2.33 3.51 13.90
CA TYR A 116 -2.32 2.96 12.56
C TYR A 116 -0.90 3.03 12.00
N ARG A 117 -0.40 1.92 11.46
CA ARG A 117 0.90 1.88 10.77
C ARG A 117 0.68 1.17 9.43
N PRO A 118 0.57 1.92 8.32
CA PRO A 118 0.45 1.29 7.02
C PRO A 118 1.71 0.48 6.73
N THR A 119 1.56 -0.65 6.07
CA THR A 119 2.71 -1.48 5.66
C THR A 119 2.47 -2.03 4.28
N TYR A 120 3.39 -1.75 3.37
CA TYR A 120 3.30 -2.11 1.95
C TYR A 120 4.63 -2.72 1.48
N PRO A 121 5.05 -3.86 2.07
CA PRO A 121 6.39 -4.41 1.90
C PRO A 121 6.71 -4.77 0.44
N THR A 122 5.70 -5.14 -0.36
CA THR A 122 5.90 -5.44 -1.78
C THR A 122 6.27 -4.17 -2.56
N TYR A 123 5.54 -3.07 -2.37
CA TYR A 123 5.84 -1.81 -3.02
C TYR A 123 7.21 -1.25 -2.60
N GLU A 124 7.50 -1.23 -1.29
CA GLU A 124 8.82 -0.80 -0.79
C GLU A 124 9.95 -1.63 -1.39
N GLY A 125 9.79 -2.95 -1.43
CA GLY A 125 10.78 -3.85 -2.02
C GLY A 125 11.03 -3.56 -3.49
N LEU A 126 9.98 -3.33 -4.28
CA LEU A 126 10.10 -2.97 -5.71
C LEU A 126 10.76 -1.60 -5.89
N LYS A 127 10.37 -0.60 -5.10
CA LYS A 127 10.92 0.75 -5.13
C LYS A 127 12.42 0.74 -4.80
N LEU A 128 12.81 0.08 -3.71
CA LEU A 128 14.20 0.01 -3.25
C LEU A 128 15.10 -0.79 -4.21
N SER A 129 14.56 -1.83 -4.85
CA SER A 129 15.31 -2.62 -5.83
C SER A 129 15.34 -2.01 -7.24
N GLY A 130 14.56 -0.94 -7.48
CA GLY A 130 14.39 -0.34 -8.80
C GLY A 130 13.62 -1.24 -9.79
N ALA A 131 12.87 -2.23 -9.30
CA ALA A 131 12.22 -3.27 -10.09
C ALA A 131 10.73 -2.99 -10.39
N LEU A 132 10.30 -1.73 -10.29
CA LEU A 132 8.91 -1.34 -10.62
C LEU A 132 8.56 -1.61 -12.09
N ASP A 133 9.56 -1.68 -12.97
CA ASP A 133 9.43 -2.07 -14.38
C ASP A 133 8.98 -3.51 -14.60
N ILE A 134 8.96 -4.35 -13.54
CA ILE A 134 8.33 -5.67 -13.57
C ILE A 134 6.84 -5.61 -13.88
N ILE A 135 6.20 -4.47 -13.55
CA ILE A 135 4.83 -4.16 -13.93
C ILE A 135 4.90 -3.51 -15.32
N SER A 136 4.44 -4.25 -16.32
CA SER A 136 4.55 -3.89 -17.73
C SER A 136 3.66 -2.72 -18.09
N SER A 137 2.48 -2.62 -17.47
CA SER A 137 1.53 -1.52 -17.71
C SER A 137 2.01 -0.24 -16.99
N PRO A 138 2.32 0.85 -17.74
CA PRO A 138 2.65 2.13 -17.13
C PRO A 138 1.52 2.68 -16.27
N ASP A 139 0.28 2.60 -16.74
CA ASP A 139 -0.89 3.13 -16.02
C ASP A 139 -1.06 2.45 -14.65
N ILE A 140 -0.92 1.12 -14.60
CA ILE A 140 -1.01 0.36 -13.34
C ILE A 140 0.15 0.70 -12.42
N ARG A 141 1.37 0.83 -12.97
CA ARG A 141 2.54 1.21 -12.20
C ARG A 141 2.40 2.61 -11.60
N ASP A 142 1.88 3.56 -12.37
CA ASP A 142 1.69 4.94 -11.93
C ASP A 142 0.62 5.01 -10.84
N GLN A 143 -0.51 4.29 -10.97
CA GLN A 143 -1.51 4.17 -9.89
C GLN A 143 -0.93 3.60 -8.59
N ILE A 144 -0.07 2.57 -8.69
CA ILE A 144 0.61 2.02 -7.51
C ILE A 144 1.54 3.06 -6.89
N ILE A 145 2.30 3.79 -7.71
CA ILE A 145 3.23 4.81 -7.22
C ILE A 145 2.45 5.95 -6.54
N GLU A 146 1.43 6.51 -7.21
CA GLU A 146 0.62 7.62 -6.69
C GLU A 146 0.00 7.26 -5.33
N TYR A 147 -0.64 6.09 -5.23
CA TYR A 147 -1.23 5.64 -3.97
C TYR A 147 -0.21 5.55 -2.83
N HIS A 148 0.96 4.96 -3.08
CA HIS A 148 1.95 4.70 -2.03
C HIS A 148 2.86 5.90 -1.73
N ASP A 149 3.09 6.79 -2.69
CA ASP A 149 3.99 7.94 -2.55
C ASP A 149 3.26 9.27 -2.29
N GLU A 150 1.95 9.33 -2.53
CA GLU A 150 1.14 10.54 -2.27
C GLU A 150 0.10 10.26 -1.19
N THR A 151 -0.77 9.28 -1.40
CA THR A 151 -1.93 9.04 -0.54
C THR A 151 -1.54 8.47 0.81
N ILE A 152 -0.67 7.47 0.86
CA ILE A 152 -0.20 6.91 2.13
C ILE A 152 0.57 7.95 2.97
N PRO A 153 1.56 8.70 2.45
CA PRO A 153 2.22 9.75 3.21
C PRO A 153 1.26 10.82 3.71
N TYR A 154 0.27 11.22 2.91
CA TYR A 154 -0.77 12.14 3.37
C TYR A 154 -1.56 11.57 4.57
N LEU A 155 -1.95 10.29 4.53
CA LEU A 155 -2.59 9.61 5.67
C LEU A 155 -1.69 9.61 6.91
N GLU A 156 -0.38 9.40 6.74
CA GLU A 156 0.59 9.42 7.84
C GLU A 156 0.73 10.81 8.48
N ASP A 157 0.74 11.87 7.68
CA ASP A 157 0.75 13.26 8.17
C ASP A 157 -0.51 13.59 8.97
N LEU A 158 -1.67 13.16 8.47
CA LEU A 158 -2.94 13.29 9.19
C LEU A 158 -2.89 12.55 10.53
N ARG A 159 -2.40 11.30 10.52
CA ARG A 159 -2.21 10.49 11.73
C ARG A 159 -1.30 11.19 12.73
N ALA A 160 -0.15 11.73 12.29
CA ALA A 160 0.80 12.41 13.15
C ALA A 160 0.17 13.67 13.79
N ALA A 161 -0.58 14.45 13.02
CA ALA A 161 -1.32 15.60 13.53
C ALA A 161 -2.36 15.21 14.59
N TYR A 162 -3.10 14.12 14.36
CA TYR A 162 -4.06 13.57 15.31
C TYR A 162 -3.39 13.07 16.60
N GLN A 163 -2.29 12.32 16.49
CA GLN A 163 -1.53 11.84 17.65
C GLN A 163 -1.06 12.99 18.54
N LEU A 164 -0.56 14.08 17.93
CA LEU A 164 -0.15 15.27 18.66
C LEU A 164 -1.30 15.89 19.47
N GLN A 165 -2.53 15.88 18.95
CA GLN A 165 -3.70 16.38 19.70
C GLN A 165 -4.08 15.45 20.83
N GLY A 166 -3.97 14.14 20.64
CA GLY A 166 -4.17 13.16 21.71
C GLY A 166 -3.19 13.36 22.87
N HIS A 167 -1.92 13.66 22.57
CA HIS A 167 -0.93 14.03 23.59
C HIS A 167 -1.30 15.30 24.34
N LYS A 168 -1.67 16.37 23.60
CA LYS A 168 -2.12 17.63 24.24
C LYS A 168 -3.33 17.43 25.14
N LEU A 169 -4.28 16.59 24.73
CA LEU A 169 -5.44 16.28 25.58
C LEU A 169 -5.02 15.54 26.84
N ARG A 170 -4.13 14.54 26.73
CA ARG A 170 -3.61 13.84 27.89
C ARG A 170 -2.96 14.79 28.89
N ASP A 171 -2.09 15.68 28.41
CA ASP A 171 -1.41 16.67 29.25
C ASP A 171 -2.42 17.64 29.91
N ALA A 172 -3.47 18.03 29.18
CA ALA A 172 -4.52 18.89 29.73
C ALA A 172 -5.42 18.18 30.75
N LEU A 173 -5.62 16.87 30.63
CA LEU A 173 -6.44 16.10 31.57
C LEU A 173 -5.65 15.60 32.78
N GLU A 174 -4.33 15.47 32.69
CA GLU A 174 -3.45 14.92 33.75
C GLU A 174 -3.74 15.48 35.17
N PRO A 175 -3.98 16.80 35.38
CA PRO A 175 -4.30 17.34 36.69
C PRO A 175 -5.61 16.81 37.30
N TYR A 176 -6.52 16.29 36.49
CA TYR A 176 -7.88 15.90 36.86
C TYR A 176 -8.06 14.38 36.98
N ILE A 177 -7.40 13.62 36.11
CA ILE A 177 -7.52 12.16 36.05
C ILE A 177 -6.26 11.45 36.57
N GLY A 178 -5.23 12.18 36.96
CA GLY A 178 -3.95 11.62 37.40
C GLY A 178 -3.21 10.90 36.27
N HIS A 179 -2.24 10.06 36.63
CA HIS A 179 -1.48 9.30 35.64
C HIS A 179 -2.30 8.11 35.12
N VAL A 180 -2.35 8.01 33.80
CA VAL A 180 -3.00 6.91 33.07
C VAL A 180 -1.92 5.91 32.70
N TYR A 181 -1.95 4.73 33.31
CA TYR A 181 -1.00 3.68 32.97
C TYR A 181 -1.37 3.01 31.64
N THR A 182 -0.42 2.99 30.72
CA THR A 182 -0.47 2.26 29.46
C THR A 182 0.18 0.91 29.71
N ASP A 183 -0.58 -0.19 29.69
CA ASP A 183 -0.12 -1.41 29.03
C ASP A 183 -1.28 -2.38 28.82
N ASP A 184 -2.16 -2.63 29.80
CA ASP A 184 -3.39 -3.44 29.58
C ASP A 184 -4.56 -3.14 30.56
N ASP A 185 -4.30 -2.51 31.71
CA ASP A 185 -5.32 -2.16 32.72
C ASP A 185 -5.46 -0.63 32.84
N TRP A 186 -6.31 -0.03 32.02
CA TRP A 186 -6.66 1.40 32.12
C TRP A 186 -7.36 1.67 33.45
N LYS A 187 -6.60 2.14 34.46
CA LYS A 187 -7.14 2.64 35.72
C LYS A 187 -6.78 4.10 35.87
N ILE A 188 -7.79 4.96 35.74
CA ILE A 188 -7.72 6.33 36.22
C ILE A 188 -7.74 6.28 37.75
N THR A 189 -6.82 7.00 38.38
CA THR A 189 -6.67 7.05 39.84
C THR A 189 -6.92 8.44 40.42
N GLY A 190 -7.25 9.42 39.57
CA GLY A 190 -7.52 10.79 39.99
C GLY A 190 -8.92 11.01 40.57
N ASP A 191 -9.01 11.92 41.54
CA ASP A 191 -10.26 12.47 42.05
C ASP A 191 -10.78 13.53 41.06
N PHE A 192 -11.50 13.09 40.02
CA PHE A 192 -12.07 14.01 39.05
C PHE A 192 -13.17 14.87 39.69
N SER A 193 -12.98 16.20 39.66
CA SER A 193 -13.95 17.17 40.14
C SER A 193 -14.50 17.99 38.97
N THR A 194 -15.75 17.72 38.57
CA THR A 194 -16.44 18.41 37.46
C THR A 194 -16.39 19.95 37.56
N PRO A 195 -16.64 20.59 38.73
CA PRO A 195 -16.57 22.04 38.84
C PRO A 195 -15.16 22.60 38.58
N THR A 196 -14.11 21.88 38.98
CA THR A 196 -12.73 22.30 38.71
C THR A 196 -12.39 22.19 37.23
N PHE A 197 -12.87 21.15 36.55
CA PHE A 197 -12.67 20.97 35.12
C PHE A 197 -13.44 22.01 34.28
N GLN A 198 -14.70 22.29 34.63
CA GLN A 198 -15.53 23.31 33.96
C GLN A 198 -14.88 24.70 33.96
N SER A 199 -14.07 25.00 34.99
CA SER A 199 -13.36 26.27 35.10
C SER A 199 -12.11 26.36 34.21
N ASP A 200 -11.60 25.22 33.71
CA ASP A 200 -10.43 25.16 32.84
C ASP A 200 -10.82 25.25 31.36
N ARG A 201 -10.88 26.48 30.87
CA ARG A 201 -11.17 26.79 29.47
C ARG A 201 -10.14 26.21 28.50
N GLN A 202 -8.89 26.01 28.94
CA GLN A 202 -7.84 25.47 28.07
C GLN A 202 -8.08 23.97 27.85
N ALA A 203 -8.36 23.21 28.91
CA ALA A 203 -8.66 21.79 28.80
C ALA A 203 -9.92 21.53 27.96
N ILE A 204 -10.99 22.32 28.16
CA ILE A 204 -12.21 22.24 27.34
C ILE A 204 -11.92 22.55 25.86
N HIS A 205 -11.11 23.57 25.58
CA HIS A 205 -10.75 23.91 24.20
C HIS A 205 -9.95 22.79 23.52
N VAL A 206 -8.98 22.18 24.22
CA VAL A 206 -8.20 21.06 23.70
C VAL A 206 -9.09 19.83 23.44
N LEU A 207 -10.03 19.54 24.34
CA LEU A 207 -11.00 18.45 24.20
C LEU A 207 -11.92 18.65 22.98
N SER A 208 -12.49 19.84 22.82
CA SER A 208 -13.31 20.19 21.66
C SER A 208 -12.53 20.10 20.35
N ASN A 209 -11.27 20.57 20.35
CA ASN A 209 -10.40 20.46 19.18
C ASN A 209 -10.10 19.01 18.80
N LEU A 210 -9.91 18.10 19.77
CA LEU A 210 -9.71 16.69 19.48
C LEU A 210 -10.94 16.07 18.82
N GLY A 211 -12.14 16.34 19.36
CA GLY A 211 -13.40 15.84 18.77
C GLY A 211 -13.56 16.25 17.30
N ASN A 212 -13.34 17.54 16.99
CA ASN A 212 -13.38 18.03 15.61
C ASN A 212 -12.32 17.38 14.70
N ARG A 213 -11.16 17.00 15.25
CA ARG A 213 -10.10 16.33 14.50
C ARG A 213 -10.40 14.86 14.24
N CYS A 214 -11.05 14.18 15.18
CA CYS A 214 -11.56 12.82 14.97
C CYS A 214 -12.57 12.80 13.82
N ASP A 215 -13.60 13.66 13.89
CA ASP A 215 -14.61 13.78 12.83
C ASP A 215 -13.97 14.07 11.47
N TRP A 216 -13.07 15.05 11.41
CA TRP A 216 -12.37 15.38 10.17
C TRP A 216 -11.52 14.23 9.61
N MET A 217 -10.82 13.47 10.46
CA MET A 217 -10.03 12.32 10.03
C MET A 217 -10.92 11.19 9.51
N VAL A 218 -12.01 10.89 10.22
CA VAL A 218 -13.02 9.91 9.81
C VAL A 218 -13.59 10.27 8.43
N GLN A 219 -13.95 11.53 8.21
CA GLN A 219 -14.42 11.99 6.90
C GLN A 219 -13.38 11.82 5.80
N ARG A 220 -12.08 12.06 6.08
CA ARG A 220 -11.00 11.83 5.10
C ARG A 220 -10.82 10.35 4.78
N ILE A 221 -10.94 9.47 5.77
CA ILE A 221 -10.93 8.02 5.58
C ILE A 221 -12.07 7.59 4.65
N ASP A 222 -13.29 8.05 4.94
CA ASP A 222 -14.48 7.69 4.17
C ASP A 222 -14.49 8.24 2.74
N GLN A 223 -14.01 9.49 2.54
CA GLN A 223 -14.15 10.20 1.27
C GLN A 223 -12.93 10.09 0.34
N LEU A 224 -11.76 9.74 0.86
CA LEU A 224 -10.52 9.70 0.09
C LEU A 224 -9.86 8.33 0.17
N PHE A 225 -9.48 7.89 1.37
CA PHE A 225 -8.61 6.72 1.51
C PHE A 225 -9.28 5.40 1.15
N TYR A 226 -10.53 5.17 1.58
CA TYR A 226 -11.24 3.94 1.17
C TYR A 226 -11.55 3.89 -0.33
N PRO A 227 -12.10 4.95 -0.95
CA PRO A 227 -12.34 4.95 -2.39
C PRO A 227 -11.07 4.70 -3.20
N GLU A 228 -9.98 5.37 -2.87
CA GLU A 228 -8.74 5.29 -3.65
C GLU A 228 -8.04 3.95 -3.48
N ASN A 229 -7.97 3.41 -2.25
CA ASN A 229 -7.47 2.04 -2.03
C ASN A 229 -8.29 1.02 -2.83
N GLN A 230 -9.62 1.17 -2.85
CA GLN A 230 -10.51 0.28 -3.59
C GLN A 230 -10.28 0.39 -5.10
N GLU A 231 -10.18 1.61 -5.64
CA GLU A 231 -9.94 1.87 -7.06
C GLU A 231 -8.63 1.23 -7.55
N VAL A 232 -7.54 1.41 -6.79
CA VAL A 232 -6.24 0.81 -7.12
C VAL A 232 -6.32 -0.71 -7.01
N THR A 233 -6.95 -1.23 -5.96
CA THR A 233 -7.13 -2.68 -5.78
C THR A 233 -7.91 -3.31 -6.94
N ASP A 234 -8.97 -2.66 -7.40
CA ASP A 234 -9.82 -3.13 -8.50
C ASP A 234 -9.10 -3.04 -9.84
N SER A 235 -8.40 -1.94 -10.12
CA SER A 235 -7.56 -1.78 -11.31
C SER A 235 -6.50 -2.88 -11.41
N LEU A 236 -5.78 -3.15 -10.31
CA LEU A 236 -4.78 -4.21 -10.26
C LEU A 236 -5.42 -5.60 -10.45
N THR A 237 -6.58 -5.83 -9.84
CA THR A 237 -7.30 -7.09 -9.96
C THR A 237 -7.78 -7.33 -11.39
N LEU A 238 -8.30 -6.31 -12.06
CA LEU A 238 -8.73 -6.38 -13.46
C LEU A 238 -7.51 -6.63 -14.37
N TYR A 239 -6.44 -5.86 -14.19
CA TYR A 239 -5.21 -6.05 -14.97
C TYR A 239 -4.63 -7.46 -14.82
N LEU A 240 -4.66 -8.00 -13.59
CA LEU A 240 -4.23 -9.36 -13.29
C LEU A 240 -5.06 -10.42 -14.03
N GLN A 241 -6.37 -10.19 -14.23
CA GLN A 241 -7.25 -11.10 -14.96
C GLN A 241 -6.99 -11.09 -16.48
N GLU A 242 -6.58 -9.95 -17.01
CA GLU A 242 -6.24 -9.76 -18.43
C GLU A 242 -4.84 -10.28 -18.79
N LEU A 243 -4.01 -10.57 -17.78
CA LEU A 243 -2.64 -11.09 -17.93
C LEU A 243 -2.66 -12.58 -18.35
N HIS A 244 -2.71 -12.84 -19.65
CA HIS A 244 -2.64 -14.18 -20.26
C HIS A 244 -1.21 -14.76 -20.34
#